data_AF-A0A367ZPZ5-F1
#
_entry.id   AF-A0A367ZPZ5-F1
#
_cell.length_a   1.000
_cell.length_b   1.000
_cell.length_c   1.000
_cell.angle_alpha   90.00
_cell.angle_beta   90.00
_cell.angle_gamma   90.00
#
_symmetry.space_group_name_H-M   'P 1'
#
loop_
_entity.id
_entity.type
_entity.pdbx_description
1 polymer ?
#
loop_
_entity_poly.entity_id
_entity_poly.type
_entity_poly.pdbx_seq_one_letter_code
_entity_poly.pdbx_strand_id
1 'polypeptide(L)'
;MRRFRRALGLSTPVVALACLAILGWHLCTAGPAPALAGEMPRPLREAAGLFQAGRFDEARTLALSVHRAFPREIEPLLLLGRIDVAAGRLADAWTWIRLAGAISPRHPLVQTYRQLFAAWEHRHGPLTTDYLPLPGPDPDLTARRFRKGWFGPSFLHTAPRLDSALATAPVPIATPLGSAPPTLEPILSRSSLYPTSDRLVRDGWARDAEDALARHQFLPAYLLYSKLLSAEPDRPTWLVGKARSCLGLGRFREAVTLLDPFVAGERELDNSLSREMVDELYRQARAGPATRQRRWPRPDDRRP
;
A
#
# COMPACT_ATOMS: atom_id res chain seq x y z
N MET A 1 -23.96 18.60 -12.50
CA MET A 1 -22.60 18.00 -12.51
C MET A 1 -21.58 18.74 -13.40
N ARG A 2 -21.56 20.08 -13.48
CA ARG A 2 -20.59 20.84 -14.32
C ARG A 2 -19.65 21.77 -13.55
N ARG A 3 -19.74 21.86 -12.22
CA ARG A 3 -18.97 22.85 -11.43
C ARG A 3 -17.79 22.30 -10.62
N PHE A 4 -17.51 21.00 -10.66
CA PHE A 4 -16.38 20.40 -9.89
C PHE A 4 -15.08 20.21 -10.69
N ARG A 5 -15.02 20.64 -11.96
CA ARG A 5 -13.89 20.35 -12.88
C ARG A 5 -12.76 21.39 -12.93
N ARG A 6 -12.78 22.46 -12.13
CA ARG A 6 -11.85 23.60 -12.29
C ARG A 6 -10.74 23.75 -11.23
N ALA A 7 -10.65 22.89 -10.22
CA ALA A 7 -9.72 23.13 -9.10
C ALA A 7 -8.33 22.48 -9.21
N LEU A 8 -8.06 21.65 -10.23
CA LEU A 8 -6.77 20.96 -10.36
C LEU A 8 -6.25 21.16 -11.79
N GLY A 9 -5.40 22.17 -11.98
CA GLY A 9 -4.67 22.44 -13.21
C GLY A 9 -3.61 21.37 -13.51
N LEU A 10 -4.02 20.10 -13.56
CA LEU A 10 -3.19 18.97 -13.94
C LEU A 10 -3.65 18.50 -15.32
N SER A 11 -2.73 18.61 -16.28
CA SER A 11 -2.85 18.11 -17.64
C SER A 11 -3.34 16.65 -17.63
N THR A 12 -4.48 16.41 -18.25
CA THR A 12 -5.26 15.17 -18.19
C THR A 12 -4.69 13.91 -18.89
N PRO A 13 -3.63 13.91 -19.74
CA PRO A 13 -3.23 12.67 -20.40
C PRO A 13 -2.29 11.78 -19.56
N VAL A 14 -1.53 12.32 -18.60
CA VAL A 14 -0.45 11.56 -17.94
C VAL A 14 -0.96 10.66 -16.80
N VAL A 15 -1.95 11.12 -16.02
CA VAL A 15 -2.56 10.31 -14.94
C VAL A 15 -3.45 9.19 -15.52
N ALA A 16 -4.07 9.43 -16.68
CA ALA A 16 -4.84 8.40 -17.40
C ALA A 16 -3.94 7.31 -17.98
N LEU A 17 -2.76 7.67 -18.51
CA LEU A 17 -1.79 6.70 -19.05
C LEU A 17 -1.15 5.82 -17.96
N ALA A 18 -0.87 6.37 -16.77
CA ALA A 18 -0.30 5.60 -15.67
C ALA A 18 -1.30 4.60 -15.06
N CYS A 19 -2.60 4.94 -14.98
CA CYS A 19 -3.63 3.99 -14.56
C CYS A 19 -3.87 2.89 -15.59
N LEU A 20 -3.79 3.19 -16.90
CA LEU A 20 -3.92 2.19 -17.97
C LEU A 20 -2.72 1.24 -18.03
N ALA A 21 -1.50 1.67 -17.69
CA ALA A 21 -0.32 0.82 -17.71
C ALA A 21 -0.32 -0.23 -16.57
N ILE A 22 -0.81 0.13 -15.39
CA ILE A 22 -0.88 -0.80 -14.23
C ILE A 22 -2.08 -1.76 -14.37
N LEU A 23 -3.18 -1.33 -14.99
CA LEU A 23 -4.31 -2.22 -15.33
C LEU A 23 -4.03 -3.11 -16.55
N GLY A 24 -3.30 -2.61 -17.55
CA GLY A 24 -2.98 -3.35 -18.79
C GLY A 24 -2.05 -4.54 -18.56
N TRP A 25 -1.09 -4.45 -17.63
CA TRP A 25 -0.17 -5.56 -17.34
C TRP A 25 -0.87 -6.73 -16.63
N HIS A 26 -1.88 -6.48 -15.80
CA HIS A 26 -2.67 -7.54 -15.17
C HIS A 26 -3.74 -8.15 -16.10
N LEU A 27 -4.05 -7.52 -17.24
CA LEU A 27 -4.98 -8.06 -18.24
C LEU A 27 -4.30 -8.97 -19.27
N CYS A 28 -2.95 -8.96 -19.37
CA CYS A 28 -2.24 -9.67 -20.45
C CYS A 28 -1.63 -11.03 -20.06
N THR A 29 -1.62 -11.41 -18.77
CA THR A 29 -1.38 -12.80 -18.37
C THR A 29 -2.69 -13.58 -18.39
N ALA A 30 -3.36 -13.61 -19.54
CA ALA A 30 -4.42 -14.56 -19.83
C ALA A 30 -3.78 -15.93 -20.10
N GLY A 31 -3.25 -16.57 -19.04
CA GLY A 31 -3.11 -18.02 -19.07
C GLY A 31 -4.48 -18.63 -19.33
N PRO A 32 -4.59 -19.73 -20.10
CA PRO A 32 -5.87 -20.38 -20.35
C PRO A 32 -6.52 -20.66 -18.99
N ALA A 33 -7.67 -20.02 -18.75
CA ALA A 33 -8.42 -20.21 -17.52
C ALA A 33 -8.60 -21.73 -17.32
N PRO A 34 -8.24 -22.29 -16.15
CA PRO A 34 -8.50 -23.70 -15.89
C PRO A 34 -9.99 -23.93 -16.12
N ALA A 35 -10.28 -24.85 -17.04
CA ALA A 35 -11.60 -25.14 -17.51
C ALA A 35 -12.49 -25.52 -16.31
N LEU A 36 -13.28 -24.58 -15.84
CA LEU A 36 -14.55 -24.83 -15.16
C LEU A 36 -15.46 -25.47 -16.22
N ALA A 37 -15.21 -26.75 -16.51
CA ALA A 37 -15.81 -27.51 -17.62
C ALA A 37 -17.18 -28.09 -17.25
N GLY A 38 -17.96 -27.37 -16.44
CA GLY A 38 -19.41 -27.39 -16.61
C GLY A 38 -19.71 -26.52 -17.80
N GLU A 39 -20.51 -26.99 -18.77
CA GLU A 39 -20.82 -26.22 -19.97
C GLU A 39 -21.41 -24.86 -19.58
N MET A 40 -20.59 -23.80 -19.60
CA MET A 40 -21.07 -22.45 -19.32
C MET A 40 -22.22 -22.15 -20.28
N PRO A 41 -23.35 -21.62 -19.78
CA PRO A 41 -24.47 -21.24 -20.60
C PRO A 41 -23.98 -20.42 -21.80
N ARG A 42 -24.44 -20.76 -23.01
CA ARG A 42 -24.09 -20.01 -24.23
C ARG A 42 -24.12 -18.48 -24.06
N PRO A 43 -25.15 -17.87 -23.44
CA PRO A 43 -25.14 -16.43 -23.19
C PRO A 43 -23.95 -16.00 -22.32
N LEU A 44 -23.59 -16.75 -21.28
CA LEU A 44 -22.47 -16.37 -20.40
C LEU A 44 -21.12 -16.34 -21.15
N ARG A 45 -20.93 -17.23 -22.13
CA ARG A 45 -19.76 -17.20 -23.02
C ARG A 45 -19.76 -15.97 -23.93
N GLU A 46 -20.91 -15.58 -24.45
CA GLU A 46 -21.06 -14.36 -25.25
C GLU A 46 -20.78 -13.10 -24.40
N ALA A 47 -21.25 -13.04 -23.15
CA ALA A 47 -20.91 -11.97 -22.20
C ALA A 47 -19.39 -11.90 -21.95
N ALA A 48 -18.73 -13.04 -21.76
CA ALA A 48 -17.29 -13.09 -21.57
C ALA A 48 -16.53 -12.60 -22.81
N GLY A 49 -17.03 -12.90 -24.02
CA GLY A 49 -16.48 -12.37 -25.27
C GLY A 49 -16.63 -10.85 -25.38
N LEU A 50 -17.80 -10.31 -25.05
CA LEU A 50 -18.04 -8.85 -25.02
C LEU A 50 -17.14 -8.15 -24.00
N PHE A 51 -16.92 -8.77 -22.84
CA PHE A 51 -16.00 -8.28 -21.82
C PHE A 51 -14.56 -8.20 -22.34
N GLN A 52 -14.07 -9.25 -23.00
CA GLN A 52 -12.74 -9.26 -23.62
C GLN A 52 -12.59 -8.21 -24.73
N ALA A 53 -13.69 -7.90 -25.45
CA ALA A 53 -13.72 -6.82 -26.45
C ALA A 53 -13.82 -5.40 -25.84
N GLY A 54 -13.83 -5.25 -24.51
CA GLY A 54 -13.93 -3.96 -23.82
C GLY A 54 -15.34 -3.34 -23.83
N ARG A 55 -16.37 -4.06 -24.30
CA ARG A 55 -17.77 -3.60 -24.34
C ARG A 55 -18.46 -3.88 -23.00
N PHE A 56 -18.04 -3.17 -21.96
CA PHE A 56 -18.41 -3.47 -20.57
C PHE A 56 -19.91 -3.39 -20.29
N ASP A 57 -20.63 -2.40 -20.83
CA ASP A 57 -22.04 -2.22 -20.52
C ASP A 57 -22.91 -3.31 -21.15
N GLU A 58 -22.62 -3.71 -22.38
CA GLU A 58 -23.31 -4.82 -23.05
C GLU A 58 -23.01 -6.15 -22.37
N ALA A 59 -21.74 -6.42 -22.07
CA ALA A 59 -21.33 -7.60 -21.32
C ALA A 59 -22.09 -7.69 -19.97
N ARG A 60 -22.26 -6.56 -19.28
CA ARG A 60 -23.01 -6.48 -18.03
C ARG A 60 -24.49 -6.79 -18.24
N THR A 61 -25.14 -6.22 -19.26
CA THR A 61 -26.57 -6.50 -19.52
C THR A 61 -26.83 -7.98 -19.79
N LEU A 62 -25.92 -8.63 -20.52
CA LEU A 62 -26.03 -10.04 -20.87
C LEU A 62 -25.72 -10.93 -19.66
N ALA A 63 -24.68 -10.63 -18.87
CA ALA A 63 -24.41 -11.35 -17.63
C ALA A 63 -25.55 -11.20 -16.60
N LEU A 64 -26.20 -10.03 -16.54
CA LEU A 64 -27.38 -9.82 -15.70
C LEU A 64 -28.59 -10.64 -16.14
N SER A 65 -28.81 -10.82 -17.45
CA SER A 65 -29.92 -11.65 -17.94
C SER A 65 -29.72 -13.12 -17.54
N VAL A 66 -28.47 -13.61 -17.61
CA VAL A 66 -28.11 -14.96 -17.13
C VAL A 66 -28.31 -15.08 -15.63
N HIS A 67 -27.85 -14.11 -14.83
CA HIS A 67 -28.04 -14.11 -13.38
C HIS A 67 -29.53 -14.12 -12.99
N ARG A 68 -30.39 -13.38 -13.71
CA ARG A 68 -31.84 -13.38 -13.49
C ARG A 68 -32.45 -14.76 -13.74
N ALA A 69 -31.97 -15.48 -14.75
CA ALA A 69 -32.40 -16.85 -15.03
C ALA A 69 -31.86 -17.86 -14.01
N PHE A 70 -30.62 -17.67 -13.54
CA PHE A 70 -29.92 -18.57 -12.63
C PHE A 70 -29.35 -17.80 -11.41
N PRO A 71 -30.20 -17.42 -10.44
CA PRO A 71 -29.80 -16.54 -9.34
C PRO A 71 -28.82 -17.18 -8.33
N ARG A 72 -28.69 -18.52 -8.35
CA ARG A 72 -27.81 -19.29 -7.46
C ARG A 72 -26.47 -19.68 -8.08
N GLU A 73 -26.26 -19.37 -9.36
CA GLU A 73 -25.02 -19.69 -10.06
C GLU A 73 -23.93 -18.66 -9.71
N ILE A 74 -22.71 -19.12 -9.43
CA ILE A 74 -21.62 -18.26 -8.96
C ILE A 74 -20.90 -17.59 -10.13
N GLU A 75 -20.82 -18.27 -11.27
CA GLU A 75 -20.15 -17.85 -12.49
C GLU A 75 -20.65 -16.49 -13.02
N PRO A 76 -21.97 -16.22 -13.17
CA PRO A 76 -22.45 -14.91 -13.60
C PRO A 76 -22.15 -13.81 -12.57
N LEU A 77 -22.18 -14.11 -11.27
CA LEU A 77 -21.83 -13.14 -10.22
C LEU A 77 -20.35 -12.76 -10.27
N LEU A 78 -19.46 -13.74 -10.46
CA LEU A 78 -18.03 -13.49 -10.63
C LEU A 78 -17.75 -12.68 -11.90
N LEU A 79 -18.43 -13.00 -13.02
CA LEU A 79 -18.29 -12.26 -14.26
C LEU A 79 -18.77 -10.81 -14.11
N LEU A 80 -19.92 -10.58 -13.46
CA LEU A 80 -20.43 -9.24 -13.16
C LEU A 80 -19.46 -8.44 -12.29
N GLY A 81 -18.92 -9.05 -11.23
CA GLY A 81 -17.90 -8.42 -10.39
C GLY A 81 -16.67 -7.99 -11.20
N ARG A 82 -16.17 -8.84 -12.11
CA ARG A 82 -15.04 -8.52 -12.99
C ARG A 82 -15.35 -7.38 -13.96
N ILE A 83 -16.51 -7.42 -14.60
CA ILE A 83 -16.96 -6.37 -15.54
C ILE A 83 -17.06 -5.02 -14.82
N ASP A 84 -17.65 -4.98 -13.62
CA ASP A 84 -17.83 -3.74 -12.88
C ASP A 84 -16.52 -3.20 -12.30
N VAL A 85 -15.55 -4.04 -11.93
CA VAL A 85 -14.17 -3.59 -11.60
C VAL A 85 -13.51 -2.94 -12.82
N ALA A 86 -13.57 -3.58 -13.99
CA ALA A 86 -12.94 -3.06 -15.21
C ALA A 86 -13.58 -1.74 -15.68
N ALA A 87 -14.89 -1.58 -15.48
CA ALA A 87 -15.62 -0.36 -15.79
C ALA A 87 -15.46 0.75 -14.72
N GLY A 88 -14.74 0.50 -13.62
CA GLY A 88 -14.55 1.46 -12.53
C GLY A 88 -15.75 1.61 -11.57
N ARG A 89 -16.75 0.73 -11.67
CA ARG A 89 -17.94 0.70 -10.79
C ARG A 89 -17.68 -0.16 -9.55
N LEU A 90 -16.76 0.28 -8.69
CA LEU A 90 -16.27 -0.52 -7.56
C LEU A 90 -17.35 -0.90 -6.53
N ALA A 91 -18.34 -0.03 -6.29
CA ALA A 91 -19.42 -0.30 -5.34
C ALA A 91 -20.33 -1.47 -5.79
N ASP A 92 -20.71 -1.47 -7.07
CA ASP A 92 -21.50 -2.56 -7.66
C ASP A 92 -20.69 -3.86 -7.67
N ALA A 93 -19.41 -3.78 -8.08
CA ALA A 93 -18.51 -4.92 -8.11
C ALA A 93 -18.36 -5.58 -6.73
N TRP A 94 -18.20 -4.78 -5.68
CA TRP A 94 -18.14 -5.26 -4.30
C TRP A 94 -19.41 -6.04 -3.92
N THR A 95 -20.57 -5.52 -4.31
CA THR A 95 -21.86 -6.16 -4.05
C THR A 95 -21.93 -7.54 -4.71
N TRP A 96 -21.54 -7.65 -5.98
CA TRP A 96 -21.53 -8.94 -6.69
C TRP A 96 -20.55 -9.95 -6.10
N ILE A 97 -19.34 -9.52 -5.74
CA ILE A 97 -18.35 -10.40 -5.10
C ILE A 97 -18.81 -10.85 -3.70
N ARG A 98 -19.48 -9.98 -2.95
CA ARG A 98 -20.08 -10.34 -1.66
C ARG A 98 -21.17 -11.40 -1.82
N LEU A 99 -22.04 -11.26 -2.83
CA LEU A 99 -23.06 -12.26 -3.16
C LEU A 99 -22.42 -13.59 -3.59
N ALA A 100 -21.39 -13.56 -4.45
CA ALA A 100 -20.65 -14.76 -4.84
C ALA A 100 -20.00 -15.45 -3.62
N GLY A 101 -19.44 -14.68 -2.68
CA GLY A 101 -18.86 -15.20 -1.45
C GLY A 101 -19.87 -15.75 -0.45
N ALA A 102 -21.14 -15.36 -0.53
CA ALA A 102 -22.21 -15.98 0.25
C ALA A 102 -22.53 -17.40 -0.27
N ILE A 103 -22.36 -17.64 -1.56
CA ILE A 103 -22.56 -18.96 -2.19
C ILE A 103 -21.34 -19.86 -1.99
N SER A 104 -20.14 -19.37 -2.36
CA SER A 104 -18.88 -20.11 -2.20
C SER A 104 -17.79 -19.25 -1.55
N PRO A 105 -17.69 -19.25 -0.20
CA PRO A 105 -16.72 -18.43 0.52
C PRO A 105 -15.25 -18.79 0.23
N ARG A 106 -14.99 -20.03 -0.20
CA ARG A 106 -13.64 -20.58 -0.44
C ARG A 106 -13.20 -20.49 -1.91
N HIS A 107 -14.00 -19.89 -2.79
CA HIS A 107 -13.63 -19.74 -4.19
C HIS A 107 -12.41 -18.82 -4.35
N PRO A 108 -11.36 -19.21 -5.11
CA PRO A 108 -10.10 -18.46 -5.17
C PRO A 108 -10.30 -17.03 -5.69
N LEU A 109 -11.11 -16.83 -6.74
CA LEU A 109 -11.39 -15.49 -7.26
C LEU A 109 -12.10 -14.60 -6.22
N VAL A 110 -13.00 -15.17 -5.42
CA VAL A 110 -13.69 -14.41 -4.36
C VAL A 110 -12.68 -13.95 -3.32
N GLN A 111 -11.75 -14.82 -2.91
CA GLN A 111 -10.70 -14.47 -1.95
C GLN A 111 -9.80 -13.36 -2.49
N THR A 112 -9.34 -13.47 -3.74
CA THR A 112 -8.52 -12.45 -4.39
C THR A 112 -9.24 -11.09 -4.43
N TYR A 113 -10.50 -11.05 -4.86
CA TYR A 113 -11.25 -9.80 -4.90
C TYR A 113 -11.55 -9.25 -3.50
N ARG A 114 -11.83 -10.09 -2.50
CA ARG A 114 -12.02 -9.63 -1.11
C ARG A 114 -10.76 -8.99 -0.54
N GLN A 115 -9.60 -9.56 -0.79
CA GLN A 115 -8.31 -8.97 -0.37
C GLN A 115 -8.05 -7.64 -1.08
N LEU A 116 -8.34 -7.57 -2.39
CA LEU A 116 -8.22 -6.35 -3.18
C LEU A 116 -9.11 -5.23 -2.63
N PHE A 117 -10.39 -5.52 -2.39
CA PHE A 117 -11.32 -4.52 -1.85
C PHE A 117 -10.97 -4.10 -0.43
N ALA A 118 -10.54 -5.02 0.43
CA ALA A 118 -10.08 -4.67 1.78
C ALA A 118 -8.86 -3.74 1.76
N ALA A 119 -7.89 -3.99 0.87
CA ALA A 119 -6.72 -3.13 0.69
C ALA A 119 -7.11 -1.74 0.14
N TRP A 120 -8.11 -1.70 -0.74
CA TRP A 120 -8.64 -0.45 -1.27
C TRP A 120 -9.38 0.35 -0.19
N GLU A 121 -10.27 -0.29 0.57
CA GLU A 121 -11.03 0.35 1.65
C GLU A 121 -10.13 0.88 2.76
N HIS A 122 -9.03 0.19 3.05
CA HIS A 122 -8.03 0.65 4.00
C HIS A 122 -7.39 1.98 3.58
N ARG A 123 -7.20 2.21 2.26
CA ARG A 123 -6.53 3.42 1.74
C ARG A 123 -7.50 4.57 1.45
N HIS A 124 -8.71 4.25 1.02
CA HIS A 124 -9.65 5.23 0.46
C HIS A 124 -10.92 5.41 1.30
N GLY A 125 -11.12 4.59 2.33
CA GLY A 125 -12.36 4.54 3.10
C GLY A 125 -13.38 3.54 2.53
N PRO A 126 -14.54 3.39 3.18
CA PRO A 126 -15.53 2.38 2.79
C PRO A 126 -16.07 2.58 1.37
N LEU A 127 -16.20 1.49 0.61
CA LEU A 127 -16.69 1.51 -0.78
C LEU A 127 -18.19 1.78 -0.88
N THR A 128 -18.93 1.40 0.14
CA THR A 128 -20.38 1.60 0.22
C THR A 128 -20.67 2.73 1.20
N THR A 129 -21.41 3.73 0.71
CA THR A 129 -21.89 4.87 1.50
C THR A 129 -23.11 4.52 2.34
N ASP A 130 -23.55 3.26 2.29
CA ASP A 130 -24.41 2.67 3.31
C ASP A 130 -23.60 2.59 4.60
N TYR A 131 -23.41 3.76 5.23
CA TYR A 131 -23.17 3.83 6.64
C TYR A 131 -24.34 3.05 7.24
N LEU A 132 -24.07 1.82 7.69
CA LEU A 132 -24.88 1.25 8.75
C LEU A 132 -25.06 2.40 9.73
N PRO A 133 -26.30 2.88 9.98
CA PRO A 133 -26.48 3.95 10.93
C PRO A 133 -25.73 3.46 12.16
N LEU A 134 -24.68 4.21 12.55
CA LEU A 134 -24.00 3.95 13.80
C LEU A 134 -25.13 3.73 14.79
N PRO A 135 -25.22 2.55 15.44
CA PRO A 135 -26.35 2.27 16.32
C PRO A 135 -26.52 3.51 17.17
N GLY A 136 -27.68 4.17 17.05
CA GLY A 136 -27.92 5.48 17.64
C GLY A 136 -27.45 5.42 19.10
N PRO A 137 -26.81 6.47 19.63
CA PRO A 137 -26.14 6.42 20.92
C PRO A 137 -27.10 5.88 21.96
N ASP A 138 -26.95 4.59 22.28
CA ASP A 138 -27.84 3.90 23.19
C ASP A 138 -27.37 4.29 24.60
N PRO A 139 -28.13 5.16 25.30
CA PRO A 139 -27.68 5.74 26.56
C PRO A 139 -27.47 4.64 27.61
N ASP A 140 -28.25 3.57 27.52
CA ASP A 140 -28.22 2.46 28.46
C ASP A 140 -27.02 1.54 28.21
N LEU A 141 -26.67 1.30 26.95
CA LEU A 141 -25.49 0.48 26.59
C LEU A 141 -24.19 1.19 26.96
N THR A 142 -24.13 2.51 26.77
CA THR A 142 -22.98 3.33 27.14
C THR A 142 -22.83 3.40 28.66
N ALA A 143 -23.92 3.68 29.39
CA ALA A 143 -23.93 3.68 30.86
C ALA A 143 -23.61 2.30 31.47
N ARG A 144 -24.10 1.20 30.88
CA ARG A 144 -23.76 -0.18 31.29
C ARG A 144 -22.29 -0.52 31.05
N ARG A 145 -21.69 -0.01 29.96
CA ARG A 145 -20.26 -0.19 29.68
C ARG A 145 -19.38 0.64 30.62
N PHE A 146 -19.77 1.87 30.94
CA PHE A 146 -19.06 2.71 31.92
C PHE A 146 -19.18 2.19 33.36
N ARG A 147 -20.35 1.68 33.78
CA ARG A 147 -20.52 1.05 35.10
C ARG A 147 -19.63 -0.18 35.31
N LYS A 148 -19.22 -0.86 34.23
CA LYS A 148 -18.33 -2.03 34.29
C LYS A 148 -16.83 -1.68 34.18
N GLY A 149 -16.45 -0.40 34.27
CA GLY A 149 -15.04 0.00 34.21
C GLY A 149 -14.38 -0.18 32.83
N TRP A 150 -15.19 -0.29 31.76
CA TRP A 150 -14.71 -0.51 30.41
C TRP A 150 -14.19 0.80 29.79
N PHE A 151 -12.94 1.17 30.08
CA PHE A 151 -12.24 2.25 29.40
C PHE A 151 -11.70 1.77 28.04
N GLY A 152 -12.55 1.86 27.00
CA GLY A 152 -12.15 1.70 25.60
C GLY A 152 -11.69 0.29 25.20
N PRO A 153 -11.52 0.01 23.89
CA PRO A 153 -11.04 -1.27 23.43
C PRO A 153 -9.55 -1.42 23.79
N SER A 154 -9.26 -2.14 24.87
CA SER A 154 -8.02 -2.92 24.90
C SER A 154 -8.10 -3.91 23.73
N PHE A 155 -7.14 -3.85 22.81
CA PHE A 155 -7.04 -4.70 21.61
C PHE A 155 -6.80 -6.20 21.93
N LEU A 156 -7.21 -6.68 23.11
CA LEU A 156 -6.89 -8.02 23.63
C LEU A 156 -7.97 -9.08 23.37
N HIS A 157 -9.11 -8.75 22.75
CA HIS A 157 -10.25 -9.66 22.65
C HIS A 157 -10.47 -10.37 21.31
N THR A 158 -9.50 -10.38 20.39
CA THR A 158 -9.56 -11.25 19.20
C THR A 158 -8.77 -12.56 19.36
N ALA A 159 -8.50 -13.01 20.57
CA ALA A 159 -8.03 -14.38 20.82
C ALA A 159 -9.16 -15.20 21.47
N PRO A 160 -9.48 -16.41 20.96
CA PRO A 160 -10.40 -17.31 21.64
C PRO A 160 -9.78 -17.76 22.96
N ARG A 161 -10.64 -17.86 23.99
CA ARG A 161 -10.34 -18.30 25.35
C ARG A 161 -9.33 -19.47 25.38
N LEU A 162 -8.15 -19.21 25.93
CA LEU A 162 -7.39 -20.23 26.64
C LEU A 162 -7.93 -20.30 28.07
N ASP A 163 -8.28 -21.50 28.51
CA ASP A 163 -8.98 -21.75 29.75
C ASP A 163 -8.23 -21.24 30.98
N SER A 164 -9.00 -20.62 31.85
CA SER A 164 -8.56 -19.89 33.04
C SER A 164 -8.33 -20.84 34.23
N ALA A 165 -7.58 -21.93 34.01
CA ALA A 165 -7.32 -22.95 35.04
C ALA A 165 -5.83 -23.12 35.41
N LEU A 166 -4.92 -22.41 34.74
CA LEU A 166 -3.47 -22.48 35.01
C LEU A 166 -2.91 -21.23 35.71
N ALA A 167 -3.77 -20.32 36.18
CA ALA A 167 -3.36 -19.06 36.79
C ALA A 167 -3.16 -19.17 38.32
N THR A 168 -2.27 -20.07 38.77
CA THR A 168 -1.68 -19.95 40.11
C THR A 168 -0.29 -20.59 40.17
N ALA A 169 0.73 -19.81 39.83
CA ALA A 169 2.08 -20.00 40.36
C ALA A 169 2.79 -18.63 40.38
N PRO A 170 3.26 -18.15 41.55
CA PRO A 170 4.05 -16.93 41.62
C PRO A 170 5.45 -17.23 41.10
N VAL A 171 5.77 -16.77 39.88
CA VAL A 171 7.12 -16.81 39.35
C VAL A 171 7.87 -15.56 39.86
N PRO A 172 9.01 -15.72 40.54
CA PRO A 172 9.77 -14.58 41.06
C PRO A 172 10.31 -13.72 39.92
N ILE A 173 10.23 -12.40 40.12
CA ILE A 173 10.76 -11.39 39.22
C ILE A 173 12.28 -11.44 39.29
N ALA A 174 12.91 -12.07 38.30
CA ALA A 174 14.32 -11.89 38.01
C ALA A 174 14.46 -10.93 36.83
N THR A 175 14.97 -9.73 37.09
CA THR A 175 15.61 -8.91 36.05
C THR A 175 16.75 -9.67 35.38
N PRO A 176 16.88 -9.55 34.05
CA PRO A 176 18.18 -9.16 33.54
C PRO A 176 18.09 -7.95 32.60
N LEU A 177 19.06 -7.05 32.79
CA LEU A 177 19.57 -6.12 31.80
C LEU A 177 19.86 -6.85 30.47
N GLY A 178 19.46 -6.24 29.34
CA GLY A 178 20.06 -6.45 28.02
C GLY A 178 19.54 -7.65 27.21
N SER A 179 18.62 -7.38 26.26
CA SER A 179 18.66 -7.86 24.86
C SER A 179 17.33 -7.59 24.14
N ALA A 180 17.46 -6.94 22.97
CA ALA A 180 16.57 -6.85 21.79
C ALA A 180 15.02 -6.72 21.95
N PRO A 181 14.38 -5.70 21.33
CA PRO A 181 12.93 -5.70 21.14
C PRO A 181 12.51 -6.77 20.12
N PRO A 182 11.34 -7.43 20.32
CA PRO A 182 10.82 -8.41 19.37
C PRO A 182 10.47 -7.75 18.05
N THR A 183 11.06 -8.28 16.99
CA THR A 183 10.86 -7.95 15.59
C THR A 183 9.39 -8.08 15.23
N LEU A 184 8.77 -6.94 14.91
CA LEU A 184 7.59 -6.89 14.05
C LEU A 184 8.03 -7.37 12.65
N GLU A 185 8.01 -8.67 12.42
CA GLU A 185 8.02 -9.25 11.08
C GLU A 185 6.69 -8.88 10.41
N PRO A 186 6.68 -8.02 9.37
CA PRO A 186 5.49 -7.79 8.60
C PRO A 186 5.24 -9.04 7.73
N ILE A 187 3.98 -9.45 7.66
CA ILE A 187 3.44 -10.47 6.76
C ILE A 187 3.46 -9.93 5.31
N LEU A 188 4.66 -9.60 4.82
CA LEU A 188 4.96 -9.23 3.44
C LEU A 188 5.84 -10.27 2.75
N SER A 189 6.22 -11.35 3.45
CA SER A 189 7.15 -12.35 2.91
C SER A 189 6.48 -13.56 2.25
N ARG A 190 5.17 -13.55 1.96
CA ARG A 190 4.51 -14.69 1.28
C ARG A 190 3.51 -14.27 0.22
N SER A 191 4.03 -13.71 -0.88
CA SER A 191 3.60 -14.06 -2.25
C SER A 191 4.38 -13.22 -3.26
N SER A 192 5.61 -13.64 -3.56
CA SER A 192 6.21 -13.37 -4.87
C SER A 192 6.77 -14.69 -5.39
N LEU A 193 5.95 -15.40 -6.16
CA LEU A 193 6.38 -16.57 -6.93
C LEU A 193 7.08 -16.18 -8.25
N TYR A 194 7.73 -15.00 -8.29
CA TYR A 194 8.59 -14.58 -9.40
C TYR A 194 9.86 -13.89 -8.85
N PRO A 195 11.03 -14.54 -8.88
CA PRO A 195 12.29 -13.95 -8.46
C PRO A 195 12.91 -13.00 -9.52
N THR A 196 12.19 -12.67 -10.59
CA THR A 196 12.84 -12.19 -11.83
C THR A 196 13.02 -10.68 -11.96
N SER A 197 12.75 -9.84 -10.94
CA SER A 197 13.09 -8.41 -11.09
C SER A 197 13.27 -7.60 -9.81
N ASP A 198 13.66 -8.21 -8.69
CA ASP A 198 13.96 -7.44 -7.46
C ASP A 198 15.00 -6.34 -7.72
N ARG A 199 15.99 -6.62 -8.61
CA ARG A 199 16.95 -5.59 -9.08
C ARG A 199 16.30 -4.44 -9.85
N LEU A 200 15.44 -4.72 -10.84
CA LEU A 200 14.81 -3.64 -11.64
C LEU A 200 13.86 -2.79 -10.81
N VAL A 201 13.16 -3.41 -9.85
CA VAL A 201 12.30 -2.70 -8.91
C VAL A 201 13.13 -1.79 -8.00
N ARG A 202 14.28 -2.26 -7.50
CA ARG A 202 15.23 -1.45 -6.73
C ARG A 202 15.81 -0.30 -7.54
N ASP A 203 16.21 -0.55 -8.80
CA ASP A 203 16.71 0.49 -9.69
C ASP A 203 15.65 1.56 -9.97
N GLY A 204 14.37 1.16 -10.06
CA GLY A 204 13.24 2.08 -10.13
C GLY A 204 13.14 2.98 -8.89
N TRP A 205 13.15 2.39 -7.69
CA TRP A 205 13.08 3.14 -6.43
C TRP A 205 14.28 4.07 -6.22
N ALA A 206 15.48 3.66 -6.67
CA ALA A 206 16.67 4.49 -6.63
C ALA A 206 16.51 5.76 -7.46
N ARG A 207 16.05 5.62 -8.71
CA ARG A 207 15.76 6.77 -9.59
C ARG A 207 14.67 7.67 -9.01
N ASP A 208 13.58 7.08 -8.52
CA ASP A 208 12.49 7.84 -7.89
C ASP A 208 12.97 8.62 -6.65
N ALA A 209 13.89 8.04 -5.87
CA ALA A 209 14.46 8.70 -4.68
C ALA A 209 15.37 9.88 -5.06
N GLU A 210 16.19 9.72 -6.09
CA GLU A 210 17.05 10.79 -6.62
C GLU A 210 16.21 11.92 -7.23
N ASP A 211 15.18 11.59 -8.01
CA ASP A 211 14.23 12.55 -8.56
C ASP A 211 13.49 13.32 -7.46
N ALA A 212 13.08 12.64 -6.38
CA ALA A 212 12.47 13.28 -5.23
C ALA A 212 13.43 14.24 -4.53
N LEU A 213 14.71 13.87 -4.36
CA LEU A 213 15.75 14.76 -3.83
C LEU A 213 15.96 15.98 -4.73
N ALA A 214 16.02 15.79 -6.04
CA ALA A 214 16.19 16.87 -7.02
C ALA A 214 15.02 17.87 -6.97
N ARG A 215 13.80 17.40 -6.67
CA ARG A 215 12.60 18.23 -6.47
C ARG A 215 12.47 18.81 -5.06
N HIS A 216 13.49 18.67 -4.21
CA HIS A 216 13.47 19.06 -2.79
C HIS A 216 12.34 18.40 -1.97
N GLN A 217 11.84 17.25 -2.41
CA GLN A 217 10.84 16.46 -1.68
C GLN A 217 11.55 15.51 -0.70
N PHE A 218 12.06 16.08 0.39
CA PHE A 218 12.95 15.36 1.32
C PHE A 218 12.26 14.21 2.07
N LEU A 219 10.96 14.31 2.36
CA LEU A 219 10.23 13.25 3.08
C LEU A 219 10.03 12.00 2.19
N PRO A 220 9.50 12.10 0.95
CA PRO A 220 9.45 10.96 0.04
C PRO A 220 10.83 10.32 -0.21
N ALA A 221 11.85 11.14 -0.44
CA ALA A 221 13.22 10.66 -0.64
C ALA A 221 13.71 9.86 0.58
N TYR A 222 13.50 10.36 1.80
CA TYR A 222 13.89 9.67 3.03
C TYR A 222 13.25 8.28 3.17
N LEU A 223 11.96 8.16 2.82
CA LEU A 223 11.24 6.89 2.89
C LEU A 223 11.76 5.89 1.86
N LEU A 224 12.00 6.35 0.63
CA LEU A 224 12.54 5.50 -0.44
C LEU A 224 13.96 5.01 -0.10
N TYR A 225 14.86 5.88 0.35
CA TYR A 225 16.19 5.45 0.79
C TYR A 225 16.14 4.53 2.01
N SER A 226 15.20 4.72 2.93
CA SER A 226 15.04 3.79 4.07
C SER A 226 14.60 2.40 3.60
N LYS A 227 13.75 2.33 2.57
CA LYS A 227 13.37 1.07 1.94
C LYS A 227 14.54 0.42 1.21
N LEU A 228 15.33 1.20 0.46
CA LEU A 228 16.54 0.70 -0.21
C LEU A 228 17.57 0.16 0.79
N LEU A 229 17.78 0.84 1.92
CA LEU A 229 18.66 0.38 3.00
C LEU A 229 18.15 -0.88 3.70
N SER A 230 16.83 -1.10 3.76
CA SER A 230 16.30 -2.36 4.30
C SER A 230 16.65 -3.56 3.42
N ALA A 231 16.88 -3.34 2.12
CA ALA A 231 17.31 -4.37 1.19
C ALA A 231 18.84 -4.51 1.12
N GLU A 232 19.57 -3.40 1.13
CA GLU A 232 21.04 -3.33 1.04
C GLU A 232 21.58 -2.34 2.09
N PRO A 233 21.84 -2.78 3.34
CA PRO A 233 22.14 -1.88 4.47
C PRO A 233 23.51 -1.20 4.37
N ASP A 234 24.45 -1.80 3.64
CA ASP A 234 25.84 -1.33 3.59
C ASP A 234 26.19 -0.53 2.34
N ARG A 235 25.22 -0.31 1.44
CA ARG A 235 25.48 0.42 0.21
C ARG A 235 25.63 1.93 0.47
N PRO A 236 26.80 2.53 0.16
CA PRO A 236 27.11 3.88 0.62
C PRO A 236 26.28 4.95 -0.11
N THR A 237 25.94 4.71 -1.39
CA THR A 237 25.03 5.56 -2.16
C THR A 237 23.69 5.79 -1.46
N TRP A 238 23.09 4.75 -0.86
CA TRP A 238 21.80 4.88 -0.16
C TRP A 238 21.93 5.59 1.20
N LEU A 239 23.04 5.38 1.91
CA LEU A 239 23.32 6.06 3.17
C LEU A 239 23.50 7.56 2.97
N VAL A 240 24.29 7.95 1.97
CA VAL A 240 24.49 9.36 1.61
C VAL A 240 23.19 10.00 1.13
N GLY A 241 22.39 9.32 0.30
CA GLY A 241 21.07 9.79 -0.13
C GLY A 241 20.10 10.00 1.04
N LYS A 242 20.08 9.09 2.01
CA LYS A 242 19.29 9.24 3.24
C LYS A 242 19.79 10.40 4.10
N ALA A 243 21.10 10.56 4.26
CA ALA A 243 21.68 11.67 5.00
C ALA A 243 21.34 13.03 4.37
N ARG A 244 21.38 13.16 3.04
CA ARG A 244 20.91 14.36 2.30
C ARG A 244 19.44 14.66 2.58
N SER A 245 18.61 13.62 2.61
CA SER A 245 17.19 13.75 2.95
C SER A 245 16.98 14.20 4.40
N CYS A 246 17.73 13.63 5.36
CA CYS A 246 17.72 14.05 6.77
C CYS A 246 18.08 15.52 6.94
N LEU A 247 19.13 15.99 6.24
CA LEU A 247 19.51 17.40 6.22
C LEU A 247 18.37 18.26 5.70
N GLY A 248 17.73 17.88 4.60
CA GLY A 248 16.55 18.57 4.07
C GLY A 248 15.41 18.70 5.08
N LEU A 249 15.17 17.66 5.88
CA LEU A 249 14.17 17.62 6.94
C LEU A 249 14.58 18.31 8.25
N GLY A 250 15.83 18.80 8.37
CA GLY A 250 16.36 19.38 9.60
C GLY A 250 16.72 18.35 10.69
N ARG A 251 16.79 17.07 10.34
CA ARG A 251 17.20 15.98 11.25
C ARG A 251 18.73 15.84 11.25
N PHE A 252 19.42 16.88 11.73
CA PHE A 252 20.88 17.00 11.64
C PHE A 252 21.64 15.90 12.40
N ARG A 253 21.16 15.51 13.58
CA ARG A 253 21.79 14.45 14.39
C ARG A 253 21.84 13.12 13.65
N GLU A 254 20.75 12.74 13.00
CA GLU A 254 20.70 11.50 12.21
C GLU A 254 21.61 11.56 10.98
N ALA A 255 21.70 12.73 10.33
CA ALA A 255 22.61 12.90 9.21
C ALA A 255 24.08 12.70 9.65
N VAL A 256 24.48 13.25 10.81
CA VAL A 256 25.83 13.03 11.37
C VAL A 256 26.07 11.55 11.61
N THR A 257 25.15 10.86 12.30
CA THR A 257 25.33 9.42 12.60
C THR A 257 25.45 8.54 11.36
N LEU A 258 24.78 8.92 10.26
CA LEU A 258 24.87 8.18 8.99
C LEU A 258 26.17 8.45 8.23
N LEU A 259 26.78 9.63 8.44
CA LEU A 259 27.97 10.07 7.72
C LEU A 259 29.28 9.82 8.51
N ASP A 260 29.21 9.68 9.84
CA ASP A 260 30.37 9.42 10.72
C ASP A 260 31.27 8.27 10.19
N PRO A 261 30.75 7.10 9.78
CA PRO A 261 31.60 5.99 9.32
C PRO A 261 32.40 6.31 8.04
N PHE A 262 31.91 7.19 7.19
CA PHE A 262 32.59 7.58 5.95
C PHE A 262 33.74 8.56 6.22
N VAL A 263 33.52 9.50 7.14
CA VAL A 263 34.54 10.48 7.52
C VAL A 263 35.65 9.82 8.35
N ALA A 264 35.29 8.86 9.21
CA ALA A 264 36.23 8.04 9.95
C ALA A 264 37.06 7.09 9.05
N GLY A 265 36.64 6.87 7.80
CA GLY A 265 37.29 5.94 6.87
C GLY A 265 37.02 4.47 7.18
N GLU A 266 36.00 4.16 7.98
CA GLU A 266 35.58 2.78 8.30
C GLU A 266 34.83 2.12 7.14
N ARG A 267 34.21 2.94 6.28
CA ARG A 267 33.48 2.49 5.09
C ARG A 267 34.06 3.12 3.82
N GLU A 268 34.28 2.28 2.81
CA GLU A 268 34.73 2.72 1.50
C GLU A 268 33.60 3.43 0.74
N LEU A 269 33.96 4.49 0.01
CA LEU A 269 33.02 5.24 -0.82
C LEU A 269 32.96 4.62 -2.21
N ASP A 270 31.75 4.57 -2.79
CA ASP A 270 31.59 4.20 -4.19
C ASP A 270 32.30 5.22 -5.10
N ASN A 271 32.86 4.78 -6.23
CA ASN A 271 33.51 5.64 -7.24
C ASN A 271 32.61 6.79 -7.76
N SER A 272 31.30 6.69 -7.57
CA SER A 272 30.31 7.71 -7.94
C SER A 272 30.21 8.88 -6.94
N LEU A 273 30.77 8.74 -5.73
CA LEU A 273 30.65 9.72 -4.66
C LEU A 273 32.01 10.36 -4.36
N SER A 274 32.11 11.67 -4.57
CA SER A 274 33.31 12.43 -4.19
C SER A 274 33.40 12.56 -2.66
N ARG A 275 34.58 12.26 -2.09
CA ARG A 275 34.85 12.44 -0.65
C ARG A 275 34.55 13.86 -0.16
N GLU A 276 34.88 14.86 -0.98
CA GLU A 276 34.59 16.27 -0.74
C GLU A 276 33.10 16.55 -0.50
N MET A 277 32.21 15.88 -1.25
CA MET A 277 30.77 16.03 -1.10
C MET A 277 30.31 15.50 0.26
N VAL A 278 30.84 14.34 0.70
CA VAL A 278 30.51 13.75 1.99
C VAL A 278 30.99 14.64 3.13
N ASP A 279 32.21 15.15 3.05
CA ASP A 279 32.78 16.06 4.05
C ASP A 279 32.01 17.39 4.13
N GLU A 280 31.53 17.91 3.00
CA GLU A 280 30.65 19.08 2.97
C GLU A 280 29.30 18.79 3.63
N LEU A 281 28.64 17.68 3.30
CA LEU A 281 27.38 17.28 3.95
C LEU A 281 27.56 17.08 5.46
N TYR A 282 28.69 16.52 5.88
CA TYR A 282 29.03 16.34 7.28
C TYR A 282 29.21 17.68 8.00
N ARG A 283 29.96 18.62 7.41
CA ARG A 283 30.12 19.98 7.93
C ARG A 283 28.77 20.70 8.04
N GLN A 284 27.91 20.58 7.03
CA GLN A 284 26.55 21.13 7.07
C GLN A 284 25.70 20.51 8.17
N ALA A 285 25.80 19.19 8.38
CA ALA A 285 25.08 18.49 9.43
C ALA A 285 25.50 18.99 10.83
N ARG A 286 26.81 19.13 11.05
CA ARG A 286 27.38 19.55 12.32
C ARG A 286 27.16 21.03 12.64
N ALA A 287 27.13 21.90 11.63
CA ALA A 287 26.81 23.32 11.80
C ALA A 287 25.36 23.55 12.27
N GLY A 288 24.47 22.58 12.07
CA GLY A 288 23.10 22.61 12.56
C GLY A 288 22.23 23.70 11.92
N PRO A 289 21.08 24.05 12.54
CA PRO A 289 20.14 25.03 11.97
C PRO A 289 20.69 26.47 11.98
N ALA A 290 21.73 26.76 12.77
CA ALA A 290 22.25 28.11 12.99
C ALA A 290 22.80 28.77 11.72
N THR A 291 23.26 27.98 10.74
CA THR A 291 23.81 28.49 9.47
C THR A 291 22.76 28.61 8.35
N ARG A 292 21.56 28.03 8.50
CA ARG A 292 20.56 27.93 7.41
C ARG A 292 19.67 29.14 7.20
N GLN A 293 19.79 30.20 8.01
CA GLN A 293 19.14 31.48 7.67
C GLN A 293 19.73 32.12 6.41
N ARG A 294 20.90 31.66 5.93
CA ARG A 294 21.41 32.01 4.59
C ARG A 294 20.87 31.01 3.56
N ARG A 295 19.68 31.34 3.02
CA ARG A 295 19.07 30.90 1.75
C ARG A 295 19.72 29.69 1.08
N TRP A 296 19.04 28.55 1.10
CA TRP A 296 19.13 27.63 -0.04
C TRP A 296 18.69 28.41 -1.29
N PRO A 297 19.47 28.40 -2.39
CA PRO A 297 19.05 29.06 -3.62
C PRO A 297 17.72 28.43 -4.04
N ARG A 298 16.67 29.26 -4.11
CA ARG A 298 15.40 28.80 -4.66
C ARG A 298 15.64 28.49 -6.14
N PRO A 299 15.08 27.40 -6.67
CA PRO A 299 15.25 27.05 -8.09
C PRO A 299 14.75 28.13 -9.06
N ASP A 300 13.96 29.11 -8.61
CA ASP A 300 13.55 30.28 -9.41
C ASP A 300 14.63 31.37 -9.56
N ASP A 301 15.76 31.32 -8.83
CA ASP A 301 16.87 32.27 -9.03
C ASP A 301 17.74 31.90 -10.26
N ARG A 302 17.32 30.89 -11.04
CA ARG A 302 17.77 30.66 -12.41
C ARG A 302 16.66 31.08 -13.38
N ARG A 303 16.62 32.35 -13.74
CA ARG A 303 15.97 32.81 -14.97
C ARG A 303 16.81 33.92 -15.62
N PRO A 304 16.70 34.10 -16.94
CA PRO A 304 16.42 33.13 -17.99
C PRO A 304 17.70 32.60 -18.67
#